data_AF-A0A813H0J3-F1
#
_entry.id   AF-A0A813H0J3-F1
#
_cell.length_a   1.000
_cell.length_b   1.000
_cell.length_c   1.000
_cell.angle_alpha   90.00
_cell.angle_beta   90.00
_cell.angle_gamma   90.00
#
_symmetry.space_group_name_H-M   'P 1'
#
loop_
_entity.id
_entity.type
_entity.pdbx_description
1 polymer ?
#
loop_
_entity_poly.entity_id
_entity_poly.type
_entity_poly.pdbx_seq_one_letter_code
_entity_poly.pdbx_strand_id
1 'polypeptide(L)'
;MVANDGGTSQVLFHPLEFHGYDEDKTMNVGSVVASHLEQGRSDATWIFPAWEGILAARAGQELNLFKLEDFGIPYGYSPVLLAQRTALEEGPALERTRAFLAATAEGYKRAAADPHRAAAALCATGHASLSDAAFVEASAAAIAGSYLDPVAGQWGSMDAARWEAFVDFLSNAAILVNRANEPIPRTAVDVAALFSNVALPSP
;
A
#
# COMPACT_ATOMS: atom_id res chain seq x y z
N MET A 1 3.36 14.40 4.47
CA MET A 1 4.78 14.61 4.84
C MET A 1 4.83 15.43 6.12
N VAL A 2 5.92 15.36 6.87
CA VAL A 2 6.08 16.07 8.14
C VAL A 2 7.30 16.98 8.06
N ALA A 3 7.13 18.25 8.42
CA ALA A 3 8.22 19.18 8.70
C ALA A 3 8.24 19.51 10.20
N ASN A 4 9.41 19.46 10.81
CA ASN A 4 9.71 19.90 12.17
C ASN A 4 9.91 21.43 12.14
N ASP A 5 9.09 22.12 12.92
CA ASP A 5 9.12 23.59 13.03
C ASP A 5 10.30 24.15 13.84
N GLY A 6 11.25 23.30 14.25
CA GLY A 6 12.41 23.71 15.05
C GLY A 6 12.14 23.70 16.56
N GLY A 7 11.14 22.96 17.03
CA GLY A 7 10.92 22.70 18.46
C GLY A 7 9.75 23.45 19.09
N THR A 8 8.86 24.04 18.29
CA THR A 8 7.59 24.61 18.80
C THR A 8 6.45 23.60 18.89
N SER A 9 6.76 22.32 18.67
CA SER A 9 5.84 21.16 18.83
C SER A 9 4.67 21.15 17.83
N GLN A 10 4.70 21.96 16.78
CA GLN A 10 3.74 21.87 15.68
C GLN A 10 4.25 20.91 14.61
N VAL A 11 3.56 19.79 14.48
CA VAL A 11 3.69 18.92 13.30
C VAL A 11 2.92 19.57 12.17
N LEU A 12 3.60 20.19 11.22
CA LEU A 12 2.97 20.71 10.01
C LEU A 12 2.75 19.54 9.04
N PHE A 13 1.56 18.95 9.11
CA PHE A 13 1.15 17.95 8.13
C PHE A 13 0.82 18.64 6.81
N HIS A 14 1.69 18.42 5.83
CA HIS A 14 1.41 18.77 4.45
C HIS A 14 0.88 17.49 3.77
N PRO A 15 -0.44 17.37 3.51
CA PRO A 15 -0.91 16.35 2.60
C PRO A 15 -0.21 16.61 1.25
N LEU A 16 0.20 15.54 0.57
CA LEU A 16 0.38 15.67 -0.87
C LEU A 16 -1.01 16.07 -1.39
N GLU A 17 -1.13 17.19 -2.10
CA GLU A 17 -2.43 17.72 -2.55
C GLU A 17 -3.14 16.79 -3.56
N PHE A 18 -2.62 15.58 -3.79
CA PHE A 18 -3.17 14.63 -4.75
C PHE A 18 -3.15 13.17 -4.26
N HIS A 19 -4.29 12.51 -4.47
CA HIS A 19 -4.44 11.06 -4.37
C HIS A 19 -3.90 10.40 -5.65
N GLY A 20 -2.57 10.38 -5.80
CA GLY A 20 -1.88 9.70 -6.89
C GLY A 20 -1.18 10.65 -7.87
N TYR A 21 0.08 10.33 -8.14
CA TYR A 21 0.80 10.32 -9.43
C TYR A 21 0.18 11.05 -10.65
N ASP A 22 -0.29 12.30 -10.55
CA ASP A 22 -0.93 13.02 -11.68
C ASP A 22 -0.32 14.41 -11.98
N GLU A 23 0.73 14.83 -11.26
CA GLU A 23 1.50 15.99 -11.72
C GLU A 23 2.72 15.53 -12.52
N ASP A 24 3.03 16.19 -13.64
CA ASP A 24 4.32 16.02 -14.34
C ASP A 24 5.53 16.20 -13.39
N LYS A 25 5.35 16.95 -12.30
CA LYS A 25 6.35 17.17 -11.25
C LYS A 25 6.40 16.08 -10.19
N THR A 26 5.41 15.20 -10.05
CA THR A 26 5.47 14.01 -9.16
C THR A 26 5.65 12.72 -9.97
N MET A 27 5.20 12.71 -11.22
CA MET A 27 5.41 11.63 -12.20
C MET A 27 6.83 11.58 -12.75
N ASN A 28 7.54 12.71 -12.85
CA ASN A 28 8.96 12.72 -13.26
C ASN A 28 9.96 12.59 -12.11
N VAL A 29 9.53 12.72 -10.85
CA VAL A 29 10.40 12.35 -9.71
C VAL A 29 10.03 10.95 -9.32
N GLY A 30 10.80 9.98 -9.79
CA GLY A 30 10.65 8.58 -9.44
C GLY A 30 10.80 8.26 -7.94
N SER A 31 10.97 9.27 -7.07
CA SER A 31 11.16 9.14 -5.63
C SER A 31 10.59 10.32 -4.83
N VAL A 32 9.79 10.02 -3.81
CA VAL A 32 9.34 10.98 -2.78
C VAL A 32 10.51 11.42 -1.89
N VAL A 33 11.48 10.54 -1.64
CA VAL A 33 12.71 10.87 -0.89
C VAL A 33 13.48 11.98 -1.60
N ALA A 34 13.73 11.81 -2.90
CA ALA A 34 14.50 12.78 -3.68
C ALA A 34 13.79 14.13 -3.87
N SER A 35 12.46 14.11 -4.00
CA SER A 35 11.69 15.33 -4.22
C SER A 35 11.44 16.14 -2.94
N HIS A 36 11.44 15.52 -1.76
CA HIS A 36 11.00 16.20 -0.53
C HIS A 36 12.01 16.15 0.60
N LEU A 37 12.56 14.97 0.92
CA LEU A 37 13.52 14.84 2.03
C LEU A 37 14.85 15.48 1.65
N GLU A 38 15.41 15.13 0.49
CA GLU A 38 16.68 15.70 0.02
C GLU A 38 16.63 17.22 -0.17
N GLN A 39 15.49 17.72 -0.63
CA GLN A 39 15.30 19.16 -0.86
C GLN A 39 15.05 19.94 0.43
N GLY A 40 15.04 19.27 1.59
CA GLY A 40 14.73 19.89 2.89
C GLY A 40 13.31 20.45 2.97
N ARG A 41 12.40 19.95 2.13
CA ARG A 41 10.98 20.37 2.11
C ARG A 41 10.17 19.65 3.18
N SER A 42 10.70 18.57 3.72
CA SER A 42 10.12 17.78 4.81
C SER A 42 11.23 17.02 5.53
N ASP A 43 11.04 16.77 6.81
CA ASP A 43 11.97 15.99 7.63
C ASP A 43 11.64 14.50 7.63
N ALA A 44 10.37 14.16 7.40
CA ALA A 44 9.93 12.77 7.29
C ALA A 44 8.81 12.58 6.27
N THR A 45 8.78 11.39 5.66
CA THR A 45 7.73 10.97 4.73
C THR A 45 7.41 9.49 4.91
N TRP A 46 6.24 9.09 4.45
CA TRP A 46 5.82 7.69 4.44
C TRP A 46 6.17 7.07 3.10
N ILE A 47 6.87 5.94 3.13
CA ILE A 47 7.33 5.23 1.95
C ILE A 47 6.93 3.75 1.93
N PHE A 48 7.02 3.14 0.75
CA PHE A 48 7.15 1.69 0.60
C PHE A 48 8.65 1.33 0.53
N PRO A 49 9.20 0.57 1.49
CA PRO A 49 10.64 0.25 1.51
C PRO A 49 11.14 -0.46 0.25
N ALA A 50 10.32 -1.36 -0.32
CA ALA A 50 10.67 -2.08 -1.54
C ALA A 50 10.79 -1.16 -2.78
N TRP A 51 10.31 0.09 -2.70
CA TRP A 51 10.41 1.06 -3.78
C TRP A 51 11.39 2.18 -3.42
N GLU A 52 10.95 3.10 -2.55
CA GLU A 52 11.72 4.28 -2.15
C GLU A 52 12.96 3.93 -1.33
N GLY A 53 12.89 2.89 -0.50
CA GLY A 53 14.04 2.44 0.29
C GLY A 53 15.16 1.90 -0.62
N ILE A 54 14.80 1.19 -1.68
CA ILE A 54 15.76 0.70 -2.68
C ILE A 54 16.33 1.86 -3.49
N LEU A 55 15.50 2.81 -3.93
CA LEU A 55 15.98 4.00 -4.64
C LEU A 55 16.97 4.81 -3.80
N ALA A 56 16.64 5.06 -2.53
CA ALA A 56 17.51 5.76 -1.59
C ALA A 56 18.84 5.01 -1.39
N ALA A 57 18.80 3.70 -1.14
CA ALA A 57 20.00 2.90 -0.98
C ALA A 57 20.90 2.92 -2.23
N ARG A 58 20.31 2.85 -3.43
CA ARG A 58 21.03 2.94 -4.71
C ARG A 58 21.64 4.33 -4.94
N ALA A 59 21.03 5.37 -4.40
CA ALA A 59 21.56 6.74 -4.39
C ALA A 59 22.59 6.98 -3.27
N GLY A 60 22.94 5.96 -2.48
CA GLY A 60 23.90 6.08 -1.37
C GLY A 60 23.32 6.82 -0.15
N GLN A 61 21.99 6.81 0.00
CA GLN A 61 21.30 7.51 1.07
C GLN A 61 20.87 6.56 2.17
N GLU A 62 21.29 6.89 3.39
CA GLU A 62 20.85 6.17 4.58
C GLU A 62 19.53 6.76 5.09
N LEU A 63 18.50 5.91 5.15
CA LEU A 63 17.20 6.28 5.70
C LEU A 63 17.05 5.74 7.13
N ASN A 64 16.57 6.59 8.03
CA ASN A 64 16.03 6.12 9.31
C ASN A 64 14.59 5.66 9.09
N LEU A 65 14.35 4.35 9.18
CA LEU A 65 13.03 3.76 8.98
C LEU A 65 12.35 3.48 10.32
N PHE A 66 11.12 3.95 10.46
CA PHE A 66 10.25 3.69 11.59
C PHE A 66 9.06 2.87 11.10
N LYS A 67 8.92 1.62 11.55
CA LYS A 67 7.76 0.81 11.19
C LYS A 67 6.66 1.02 12.21
N LEU A 68 5.42 1.10 11.73
CA LEU A 68 4.25 1.27 12.60
C LEU A 68 4.14 0.15 13.67
N GLU A 69 4.48 -1.08 13.29
CA GLU A 69 4.47 -2.24 14.20
C GLU A 69 5.41 -2.08 15.41
N ASP A 70 6.56 -1.41 15.22
CA ASP A 70 7.55 -1.17 16.29
C ASP A 70 7.01 -0.23 17.39
N PHE A 71 5.94 0.52 17.06
CA PHE A 71 5.26 1.45 17.97
C PHE A 71 3.88 0.96 18.40
N GLY A 72 3.59 -0.33 18.20
CA GLY A 72 2.31 -0.94 18.58
C GLY A 72 1.12 -0.43 17.77
N ILE A 73 1.35 0.17 16.60
CA ILE A 73 0.29 0.63 15.71
C ILE A 73 -0.11 -0.56 14.82
N PRO A 74 -1.32 -1.14 14.98
CA PRO A 74 -1.77 -2.21 14.12
C PRO A 74 -1.94 -1.66 12.70
N TYR A 75 -1.41 -2.38 11.72
CA TYR A 75 -1.51 -1.97 10.32
C TYR A 75 -2.58 -2.78 9.59
N GLY A 76 -3.48 -2.07 8.91
CA GLY A 76 -4.44 -2.68 8.01
C GLY A 76 -3.76 -3.30 6.78
N TYR A 77 -4.54 -3.50 5.71
CA TYR A 77 -4.02 -3.96 4.42
C TYR A 77 -3.66 -2.77 3.54
N SER A 78 -2.47 -2.81 2.92
CA SER A 78 -2.05 -1.81 1.93
C SER A 78 -0.99 -2.39 0.99
N PRO A 79 -1.13 -2.22 -0.35
CA PRO A 79 -2.33 -1.73 -1.03
C PRO A 79 -3.49 -2.75 -0.96
N VAL A 80 -4.70 -2.32 -1.35
CA VAL A 80 -5.90 -3.18 -1.47
C VAL A 80 -6.56 -3.00 -2.82
N LEU A 81 -7.27 -4.03 -3.28
CA LEU A 81 -8.20 -3.92 -4.41
C LEU A 81 -9.57 -3.47 -3.91
N LEU A 82 -10.12 -2.45 -4.57
CA LEU A 82 -11.46 -1.93 -4.26
C LEU A 82 -12.41 -2.21 -5.42
N ALA A 83 -13.63 -2.63 -5.10
CA ALA A 83 -14.70 -2.82 -6.07
C ALA A 83 -15.99 -2.18 -5.57
N GLN A 84 -16.89 -1.85 -6.49
CA GLN A 84 -18.26 -1.46 -6.13
C GLN A 84 -19.00 -2.67 -5.56
N ARG A 85 -19.94 -2.44 -4.63
CA ARG A 85 -20.76 -3.50 -4.03
C ARG A 85 -21.48 -4.36 -5.07
N THR A 86 -21.95 -3.74 -6.15
CA THR A 86 -22.61 -4.40 -7.28
C THR A 86 -21.73 -5.44 -7.98
N ALA A 87 -20.41 -5.34 -7.88
CA ALA A 87 -19.48 -6.33 -8.43
C ALA A 87 -19.44 -7.65 -7.64
N LEU A 88 -20.06 -7.68 -6.45
CA LEU A 88 -20.12 -8.83 -5.55
C LEU A 88 -21.54 -9.41 -5.42
N GLU A 89 -22.52 -8.80 -6.08
CA GLU A 89 -23.90 -9.30 -6.13
C GLU A 89 -23.98 -10.56 -7.00
N GLU A 90 -24.82 -11.52 -6.59
CA GLU A 90 -24.99 -12.79 -7.30
C GLU A 90 -25.36 -12.57 -8.77
N GLY A 91 -24.80 -13.42 -9.64
CA GLY A 91 -25.02 -13.37 -11.08
C GLY A 91 -23.76 -12.99 -11.86
N PRO A 92 -23.92 -12.44 -13.09
CA PRO A 92 -22.80 -12.28 -14.02
C PRO A 92 -21.69 -11.34 -13.54
N ALA A 93 -21.97 -10.40 -12.63
CA ALA A 93 -20.98 -9.48 -12.09
C ALA A 93 -20.00 -10.20 -11.15
N LEU A 94 -20.52 -10.98 -10.20
CA LEU A 94 -19.71 -11.79 -9.30
C LEU A 94 -18.82 -12.80 -10.06
N GLU A 95 -19.35 -13.43 -11.11
CA GLU A 95 -18.55 -14.36 -11.94
C GLU A 95 -17.37 -13.67 -12.65
N ARG A 96 -17.56 -12.43 -13.13
CA ARG A 96 -16.45 -11.64 -13.69
C ARG A 96 -15.42 -11.28 -12.62
N THR A 97 -15.88 -10.90 -11.43
CA THR A 97 -14.99 -10.60 -10.30
C THR A 97 -14.19 -11.83 -9.88
N ARG A 98 -14.82 -13.01 -9.80
CA ARG A 98 -14.15 -14.29 -9.52
C ARG A 98 -13.09 -14.61 -10.57
N ALA A 99 -13.43 -14.49 -11.85
CA ALA A 99 -12.48 -14.74 -12.94
C ALA A 99 -11.28 -13.77 -12.90
N PHE A 100 -11.54 -12.49 -12.63
CA PHE A 100 -10.48 -11.49 -12.46
C PHE A 100 -9.57 -11.85 -11.28
N LEU A 101 -10.12 -12.08 -10.09
CA LEU A 101 -9.33 -12.38 -8.89
C LEU A 101 -8.58 -13.71 -9.00
N ALA A 102 -9.13 -14.71 -9.69
CA ALA A 102 -8.42 -15.96 -9.97
C ALA A 102 -7.18 -15.73 -10.85
N ALA A 103 -7.31 -14.94 -11.93
CA ALA A 103 -6.18 -14.58 -12.79
C ALA A 103 -5.14 -13.72 -12.04
N THR A 104 -5.59 -12.77 -11.22
CA THR A 104 -4.72 -11.94 -10.39
C THR A 104 -3.96 -12.78 -9.37
N ALA A 105 -4.64 -13.68 -8.65
CA ALA A 105 -4.03 -14.58 -7.68
C ALA A 105 -2.93 -15.44 -8.32
N GLU A 106 -3.19 -15.99 -9.51
CA GLU A 106 -2.19 -16.77 -10.27
C GLU A 106 -0.99 -15.90 -10.65
N GLY A 107 -1.21 -14.65 -11.07
CA GLY A 107 -0.13 -13.69 -11.34
C GLY A 107 0.76 -13.44 -10.12
N TYR A 108 0.17 -13.19 -8.95
CA TYR A 108 0.93 -12.99 -7.71
C TYR A 108 1.64 -14.25 -7.22
N LYS A 109 1.04 -15.43 -7.37
CA LYS A 109 1.71 -16.71 -7.06
C LYS A 109 2.96 -16.89 -7.93
N ARG A 110 2.87 -16.59 -9.22
CA ARG A 110 4.03 -16.62 -10.13
C ARG A 110 5.06 -15.56 -9.77
N ALA A 111 4.63 -14.37 -9.36
CA ALA A 111 5.56 -13.31 -8.95
C ALA A 111 6.29 -13.62 -7.63
N ALA A 112 5.61 -14.29 -6.69
CA ALA A 112 6.23 -14.78 -5.47
C ALA A 112 7.25 -15.90 -5.76
N ALA A 113 6.94 -16.79 -6.71
CA ALA A 113 7.80 -17.92 -7.07
C ALA A 113 9.02 -17.51 -7.92
N ASP A 114 8.86 -16.53 -8.82
CA ASP A 114 9.91 -16.06 -9.73
C ASP A 114 9.85 -14.53 -9.85
N PRO A 115 10.40 -13.80 -8.87
CA PRO A 115 10.39 -12.34 -8.88
C PRO A 115 11.19 -11.74 -10.03
N HIS A 116 12.23 -12.42 -10.53
CA HIS A 116 12.99 -11.97 -11.69
C HIS A 116 12.13 -11.96 -12.95
N ARG A 117 11.39 -13.05 -13.21
CA ARG A 117 10.45 -13.10 -14.34
C ARG A 117 9.31 -12.10 -14.19
N ALA A 118 8.83 -11.87 -12.96
CA ALA A 118 7.82 -10.86 -12.70
C ALA A 118 8.33 -9.45 -13.01
N ALA A 119 9.55 -9.12 -12.59
CA ALA A 119 10.20 -7.86 -12.93
C ALA A 119 10.35 -7.69 -14.45
N ALA A 120 10.81 -8.72 -15.16
CA ALA A 120 10.93 -8.69 -16.62
C ALA A 120 9.56 -8.45 -17.30
N ALA A 121 8.49 -9.12 -16.84
CA ALA A 121 7.14 -8.93 -17.34
C ALA A 121 6.62 -7.50 -17.08
N LEU A 122 6.95 -6.94 -15.92
CA LEU A 122 6.60 -5.57 -15.55
C LEU A 122 7.34 -4.56 -16.45
N CYS A 123 8.65 -4.68 -16.64
CA CYS A 123 9.42 -3.84 -17.55
C CYS A 123 8.91 -3.90 -19.00
N ALA A 124 8.47 -5.08 -19.46
CA ALA A 124 7.93 -5.26 -20.82
C ALA A 124 6.65 -4.46 -21.12
N THR A 125 5.97 -3.93 -20.09
CA THR A 125 4.82 -3.02 -20.27
C THR A 125 5.23 -1.68 -20.89
N GLY A 126 6.50 -1.31 -20.81
CA GLY A 126 7.02 -0.05 -21.38
C GLY A 126 6.65 1.21 -20.60
N HIS A 127 6.11 1.08 -19.37
CA HIS A 127 5.84 2.26 -18.54
C HIS A 127 7.15 2.97 -18.15
N ALA A 128 7.18 4.31 -18.22
CA ALA A 128 8.40 5.09 -18.00
C ALA A 128 9.03 4.85 -16.62
N SER A 129 8.21 4.67 -15.57
CA SER A 129 8.68 4.38 -14.21
C SER A 129 9.30 2.98 -14.03
N LEU A 130 9.25 2.14 -15.06
CA LEU A 130 9.75 0.76 -15.08
C LEU A 130 10.95 0.59 -16.04
N SER A 131 11.53 1.71 -16.51
CA SER A 131 12.62 1.72 -17.48
C SER A 131 13.97 1.25 -16.91
N ASP A 132 14.17 1.36 -15.59
CA ASP A 132 15.34 0.85 -14.89
C ASP A 132 15.13 -0.61 -14.49
N ALA A 133 15.55 -1.55 -15.33
CA ALA A 133 15.33 -2.98 -15.10
C ALA A 133 15.99 -3.48 -13.79
N ALA A 134 17.18 -2.98 -13.45
CA ALA A 134 17.90 -3.38 -12.24
C ALA A 134 17.16 -2.93 -10.98
N PHE A 135 16.55 -1.74 -11.01
CA PHE A 135 15.66 -1.29 -9.96
C PHE A 135 14.44 -2.20 -9.78
N VAL A 136 13.74 -2.48 -10.88
CA VAL A 136 12.50 -3.24 -10.85
C VAL A 136 12.76 -4.67 -10.36
N GLU A 137 13.87 -5.27 -10.75
CA GLU A 137 14.32 -6.58 -10.26
C GLU A 137 14.57 -6.57 -8.75
N ALA A 138 15.34 -5.59 -8.25
CA ALA A 138 15.60 -5.45 -6.83
C ALA A 138 14.31 -5.24 -6.01
N SER A 139 13.40 -4.40 -6.51
CA SER A 139 12.08 -4.16 -5.91
C SER A 139 11.23 -5.43 -5.89
N ALA A 140 11.17 -6.16 -6.99
CA ALA A 140 10.39 -7.40 -7.08
C ALA A 140 10.93 -8.47 -6.12
N ALA A 141 12.26 -8.62 -6.03
CA ALA A 141 12.89 -9.55 -5.10
C ALA A 141 12.60 -9.19 -3.63
N ALA A 142 12.65 -7.90 -3.29
CA ALA A 142 12.42 -7.43 -1.92
C ALA A 142 11.00 -7.71 -1.41
N ILE A 143 9.98 -7.65 -2.28
CA ILE A 143 8.57 -7.80 -1.90
C ILE A 143 8.00 -9.21 -2.14
N ALA A 144 8.72 -10.10 -2.84
CA ALA A 144 8.23 -11.41 -3.28
C ALA A 144 7.62 -12.25 -2.13
N GLY A 145 8.25 -12.22 -0.96
CA GLY A 145 7.79 -12.96 0.23
C GLY A 145 6.55 -12.39 0.92
N SER A 146 6.05 -11.23 0.49
CA SER A 146 4.91 -10.54 1.12
C SER A 146 3.58 -10.77 0.40
N TYR A 147 3.58 -11.40 -0.77
CA TYR A 147 2.37 -11.53 -1.60
C TYR A 147 1.40 -12.61 -1.11
N LEU A 148 1.92 -13.68 -0.51
CA LEU A 148 1.14 -14.83 -0.09
C LEU A 148 1.09 -14.85 1.43
N ASP A 149 -0.04 -15.30 1.96
CA ASP A 149 -0.13 -15.64 3.37
C ASP A 149 0.95 -16.69 3.70
N PRO A 150 1.80 -16.45 4.71
CA PRO A 150 2.95 -17.31 4.98
C PRO A 150 2.56 -18.68 5.53
N VAL A 151 1.32 -18.86 5.99
CA VAL A 151 0.80 -20.11 6.56
C VAL A 151 -0.03 -20.88 5.53
N ALA A 152 -1.01 -20.21 4.93
CA ALA A 152 -1.96 -20.79 3.99
C ALA A 152 -1.47 -20.79 2.54
N GLY A 153 -0.44 -20.00 2.20
CA GLY A 153 0.02 -19.83 0.81
C GLY A 153 -1.00 -19.15 -0.11
N GLN A 154 -2.06 -18.57 0.47
CA GLN A 154 -3.16 -17.95 -0.25
C GLN A 154 -2.86 -16.49 -0.54
N TRP A 155 -3.26 -16.04 -1.72
CA TRP A 155 -3.19 -14.62 -2.08
C TRP A 155 -4.51 -13.93 -1.75
N GLY A 156 -4.42 -12.70 -1.23
CA GLY A 156 -5.54 -11.74 -1.19
C GLY A 156 -6.59 -11.94 -0.09
N SER A 157 -6.50 -13.02 0.71
CA SER A 157 -7.41 -13.23 1.84
C SER A 157 -7.23 -12.16 2.91
N MET A 158 -8.35 -11.59 3.39
CA MET A 158 -8.36 -10.63 4.48
C MET A 158 -8.98 -11.21 5.74
N ASP A 159 -8.42 -10.83 6.89
CA ASP A 159 -8.80 -11.27 8.22
C ASP A 159 -9.62 -10.21 8.96
N ALA A 160 -10.75 -10.62 9.55
CA ALA A 160 -11.65 -9.72 10.26
C ALA A 160 -11.01 -9.12 11.51
N ALA A 161 -10.26 -9.90 12.29
CA ALA A 161 -9.61 -9.43 13.51
C ALA A 161 -8.52 -8.39 13.20
N ARG A 162 -7.83 -8.50 12.05
CA ARG A 162 -6.89 -7.47 11.60
C ARG A 162 -7.59 -6.15 11.28
N TRP A 163 -8.76 -6.20 10.63
CA TRP A 163 -9.57 -5.01 10.38
C TRP A 163 -10.14 -4.42 11.69
N GLU A 164 -10.61 -5.26 12.61
CA GLU A 164 -11.09 -4.83 13.93
C GLU A 164 -10.00 -4.08 14.69
N ALA A 165 -8.79 -4.66 14.79
CA ALA A 165 -7.66 -4.03 15.47
C ALA A 165 -7.30 -2.66 14.85
N PHE A 166 -7.36 -2.55 13.52
CA PHE A 166 -7.09 -1.29 12.84
C PHE A 166 -8.17 -0.24 13.12
N VAL A 167 -9.46 -0.59 13.04
CA VAL A 167 -10.57 0.33 13.32
C VAL A 167 -10.59 0.74 14.80
N ASP A 168 -10.30 -0.19 15.71
CA ASP A 168 -10.16 0.08 17.15
C ASP A 168 -9.04 1.08 17.41
N PHE A 169 -7.89 0.90 16.76
CA PHE A 169 -6.79 1.86 16.84
C PHE A 169 -7.21 3.26 16.37
N LEU A 170 -7.85 3.37 15.19
CA LEU A 170 -8.30 4.67 14.68
C LEU A 170 -9.29 5.34 15.64
N SER A 171 -10.20 4.57 16.24
CA SER A 171 -11.15 5.07 17.23
C SER A 171 -10.47 5.52 18.51
N ASN A 172 -9.55 4.72 19.05
CA ASN A 172 -8.85 5.01 20.31
C ASN A 172 -7.91 6.22 20.18
N ALA A 173 -7.32 6.40 19.00
CA ALA A 173 -6.50 7.55 18.66
C ALA A 173 -7.34 8.80 18.28
N ALA A 174 -8.68 8.71 18.30
CA ALA A 174 -9.59 9.79 17.90
C ALA A 174 -9.36 10.34 16.48
N ILE A 175 -8.91 9.47 15.57
CA ILE A 175 -8.67 9.78 14.14
C ILE A 175 -9.65 9.07 13.21
N LEU A 176 -10.62 8.33 13.76
CA LEU A 176 -11.73 7.75 13.02
C LEU A 176 -12.78 8.83 12.74
N VAL A 177 -12.65 9.51 11.60
CA VAL A 177 -13.50 10.63 11.20
C VAL A 177 -14.09 10.44 9.81
N ASN A 178 -15.19 11.13 9.52
CA ASN A 178 -15.76 11.20 8.18
C ASN A 178 -15.04 12.25 7.31
N ARG A 179 -15.49 12.44 6.07
CA ARG A 179 -14.88 13.42 5.14
C ARG A 179 -15.03 14.88 5.59
N ALA A 180 -15.98 15.18 6.47
CA ALA A 180 -16.15 16.50 7.08
C ALA A 180 -15.33 16.66 8.38
N ASN A 181 -14.44 15.70 8.67
CA ASN A 181 -13.62 15.65 9.87
C ASN A 181 -14.44 15.49 11.18
N GLU A 182 -15.65 14.94 11.08
CA GLU A 182 -16.50 14.65 12.24
C GLU A 182 -16.21 13.23 12.75
N PRO A 183 -16.11 13.00 14.07
CA PRO A 183 -15.86 11.68 14.65
C PRO A 183 -16.93 10.66 14.26
N ILE A 184 -16.48 9.46 13.85
CA ILE A 184 -17.35 8.30 13.63
C ILE A 184 -17.28 7.43 14.90
N PRO A 185 -18.40 7.16 15.59
CA PRO A 185 -18.40 6.26 16.74
C PRO A 185 -17.96 4.85 16.33
N ARG A 186 -17.11 4.21 17.12
CA ARG A 186 -16.67 2.83 16.86
C ARG A 186 -17.83 1.85 16.63
N THR A 187 -18.91 2.01 17.38
CA THR A 187 -20.12 1.18 17.30
C THR A 187 -20.90 1.36 15.99
N ALA A 188 -20.62 2.41 15.22
CA ALA A 188 -21.23 2.66 13.92
C ALA A 188 -20.48 1.96 12.76
N VAL A 189 -19.30 1.39 13.03
CA VAL A 189 -18.51 0.69 12.00
C VAL A 189 -18.75 -0.81 12.07
N ASP A 190 -19.40 -1.32 11.02
CA ASP A 190 -19.48 -2.75 10.75
C ASP A 190 -18.21 -3.19 9.99
N VAL A 191 -17.30 -3.86 10.70
CA VAL A 191 -16.03 -4.32 10.14
C VAL A 191 -16.24 -5.37 9.05
N ALA A 192 -17.25 -6.24 9.18
CA ALA A 192 -17.54 -7.27 8.19
C ALA A 192 -18.00 -6.67 6.85
N ALA A 193 -18.51 -5.43 6.86
CA ALA A 193 -18.88 -4.70 5.66
C ALA A 193 -17.71 -3.99 4.95
N LEU A 194 -16.51 -3.94 5.55
CA LEU A 194 -15.34 -3.25 5.01
C LEU A 194 -14.58 -4.08 3.97
N PHE A 195 -14.72 -5.40 3.97
CA PHE A 195 -14.03 -6.29 3.05
C PHE A 195 -14.90 -7.50 2.67
N SER A 196 -14.47 -8.25 1.67
CA SER A 196 -15.13 -9.49 1.29
C SER A 196 -14.17 -10.47 0.64
N ASN A 197 -14.23 -11.73 1.06
CA ASN A 197 -13.45 -12.84 0.51
C ASN A 197 -14.29 -13.71 -0.47
N VAL A 198 -15.56 -13.37 -0.72
CA VAL A 198 -16.52 -14.25 -1.45
C VAL A 198 -16.17 -14.53 -2.92
N ALA A 199 -15.32 -13.69 -3.49
CA ALA A 199 -14.90 -13.78 -4.88
C ALA A 199 -13.45 -14.27 -5.03
N LEU A 200 -12.76 -14.57 -3.93
CA LEU A 200 -11.42 -15.15 -3.98
C LEU A 200 -11.47 -16.60 -4.49
N PRO A 201 -10.41 -17.07 -5.17
CA PRO A 201 -10.31 -18.48 -5.53
C PRO A 201 -10.32 -19.36 -4.28
N SER A 202 -10.91 -20.56 -4.41
CA SER A 202 -10.88 -21.55 -3.33
C SER A 202 -9.44 -21.98 -3.00
N PRO A 203 -9.17 -22.36 -1.74
CA PRO A 203 -7.87 -22.91 -1.31
C PRO A 203 -7.36 -24.03 -2.22
#